data_AF-A0A2P8W8Q2-F1
#
_entry.id   AF-A0A2P8W8Q2-F1
#
_cell.length_a   1.000
_cell.length_b   1.000
_cell.length_c   1.000
_cell.angle_alpha   90.00
_cell.angle_beta   90.00
_cell.angle_gamma   90.00
#
_symmetry.space_group_name_H-M   'P 1'
#
loop_
_entity.id
_entity.type
_entity.pdbx_description
1 polymer ?
#
loop_
_entity_poly.entity_id
_entity_poly.type
_entity_poly.pdbx_seq_one_letter_code
_entity_poly.pdbx_strand_id
1 'polypeptide(L)'
;MTSCSLILGGAIAAEEEQVVVFAVENNTGTPLLEFYATPVDTEDWGDDLLGDDTLPPTSALEITLDSPPADCLYDVLGIFGDGDDDYVEEYGVNLCALHGGTYAFFDENDHVFRVNNQTEIAMIGFYFTPASSEDWGLNLFKQSGYVLQPGEFADLPVNSSECAYDFRAVFADGDIDEESVNVCDEAPEITFVDVEE
;
A
#
# COMPACT_ATOMS: atom_id res chain seq x y z
N MET A 1 13.68 -32.92 59.81
CA MET A 1 12.93 -33.04 58.55
C MET A 1 13.14 -31.73 57.80
N THR A 2 13.92 -31.80 56.74
CA THR A 2 14.45 -30.67 55.98
C THR A 2 13.33 -29.98 55.20
N SER A 3 13.12 -28.68 55.44
CA SER A 3 12.14 -27.86 54.71
C SER A 3 12.75 -27.42 53.38
N CYS A 4 12.14 -27.81 52.27
CA CYS A 4 12.55 -27.43 50.93
C CYS A 4 11.77 -26.16 50.53
N SER A 5 12.44 -25.03 50.36
CA SER A 5 11.85 -23.80 49.81
C SER A 5 11.89 -23.86 48.29
N LEU A 6 10.71 -23.72 47.67
CA LEU A 6 10.54 -23.58 46.22
C LEU A 6 10.66 -22.10 45.86
N ILE A 7 11.61 -21.73 45.01
CA ILE A 7 11.69 -20.38 44.41
C ILE A 7 10.82 -20.42 43.16
N LEU A 8 9.76 -19.61 43.14
CA LEU A 8 8.92 -19.41 41.97
C LEU A 8 9.66 -18.45 41.02
N GLY A 9 10.26 -18.99 39.96
CA GLY A 9 10.84 -18.19 38.88
C GLY A 9 9.70 -17.62 38.03
N GLY A 10 9.56 -16.29 38.03
CA GLY A 10 8.67 -15.61 37.09
C GLY A 10 9.25 -15.70 35.67
N ALA A 11 8.45 -16.18 34.72
CA ALA A 11 8.76 -16.07 33.32
C ALA A 11 8.69 -14.59 32.94
N ILE A 12 9.84 -14.03 32.54
CA ILE A 12 9.89 -12.74 31.88
C ILE A 12 9.42 -13.04 30.44
N ALA A 13 8.24 -12.57 30.07
CA ALA A 13 7.86 -12.56 28.66
C ALA A 13 8.79 -11.53 28.00
N ALA A 14 9.64 -11.98 27.07
CA ALA A 14 10.26 -11.07 26.14
C ALA A 14 9.13 -10.59 25.23
N GLU A 15 8.86 -9.28 25.24
CA GLU A 15 8.12 -8.67 24.14
C GLU A 15 9.01 -8.86 22.91
N GLU A 16 8.54 -9.61 21.92
CA GLU A 16 9.23 -9.62 20.64
C GLU A 16 9.09 -8.20 20.09
N GLU A 17 10.21 -7.48 20.00
CA GLU A 17 10.28 -6.24 19.23
C GLU A 17 9.90 -6.61 17.81
N GLN A 18 8.65 -6.34 17.46
CA GLN A 18 8.15 -6.52 16.11
C GLN A 18 8.81 -5.45 15.25
N VAL A 19 9.27 -5.84 14.06
CA VAL A 19 9.88 -4.93 13.08
C VAL A 19 9.03 -4.98 11.83
N VAL A 20 8.60 -3.82 11.36
CA VAL A 20 7.85 -3.67 10.11
C VAL A 20 8.76 -2.99 9.11
N VAL A 21 8.87 -3.58 7.91
CA VAL A 21 9.68 -3.03 6.82
C VAL A 21 8.76 -2.88 5.62
N PHE A 22 8.69 -1.70 5.02
CA PHE A 22 7.89 -1.42 3.83
C PHE A 22 8.57 -0.35 2.98
N ALA A 23 8.23 -0.24 1.70
CA ALA A 23 8.73 0.83 0.84
C ALA A 23 7.77 2.03 0.88
N VAL A 24 8.30 3.25 0.91
CA VAL A 24 7.55 4.46 0.55
C VAL A 24 7.86 4.81 -0.89
N GLU A 25 6.82 4.92 -1.71
CA GLU A 25 6.91 5.27 -3.12
C GLU A 25 6.37 6.68 -3.38
N ASN A 26 7.15 7.49 -4.08
CA ASN A 26 6.70 8.78 -4.59
C ASN A 26 6.27 8.63 -6.05
N ASN A 27 4.96 8.43 -6.27
CA ASN A 27 4.38 8.38 -7.60
C ASN A 27 3.82 9.74 -8.05
N THR A 28 4.08 10.80 -7.29
CA THR A 28 3.71 12.18 -7.65
C THR A 28 4.70 12.79 -8.65
N GLY A 29 4.32 13.90 -9.27
CA GLY A 29 5.18 14.73 -10.12
C GLY A 29 6.15 15.63 -9.34
N THR A 30 6.06 15.65 -8.01
CA THR A 30 6.80 16.56 -7.12
C THR A 30 7.74 15.76 -6.21
N PRO A 31 8.97 16.21 -5.90
CA PRO A 31 9.80 15.52 -4.93
C PRO A 31 9.13 15.45 -3.55
N LEU A 32 9.11 14.27 -2.94
CA LEU A 32 8.77 14.08 -1.54
C LEU A 32 10.02 14.41 -0.72
N LEU A 33 9.93 15.45 0.11
CA LEU A 33 11.03 15.94 0.90
C LEU A 33 11.12 15.25 2.26
N GLU A 34 9.98 15.01 2.89
CA GLU A 34 9.89 14.48 4.25
C GLU A 34 8.73 13.48 4.34
N PHE A 35 8.92 12.40 5.10
CA PHE A 35 7.93 11.37 5.35
C PHE A 35 7.86 11.07 6.84
N TYR A 36 6.67 11.18 7.41
CA TYR A 36 6.41 10.95 8.83
C TYR A 36 5.39 9.84 8.99
N ALA A 37 5.59 9.01 10.01
CA ALA A 37 4.59 8.07 10.48
C ALA A 37 4.62 7.99 12.01
N THR A 38 3.52 8.34 12.67
CA THR A 38 3.40 8.32 14.13
C THR A 38 2.19 7.52 14.59
N PRO A 39 2.24 6.82 15.74
CA PRO A 39 1.05 6.17 16.29
C PRO A 39 -0.09 7.19 16.48
N VAL A 40 -1.33 6.78 16.20
CA VAL A 40 -2.55 7.64 16.22
C VAL A 40 -2.80 8.42 17.52
N ASP A 41 -2.19 8.00 18.64
CA ASP A 41 -2.30 8.67 19.95
C ASP A 41 -1.17 9.71 20.20
N THR A 42 -0.36 10.02 19.18
CA THR A 42 0.81 10.91 19.28
C THR A 42 0.48 12.30 18.74
N GLU A 43 0.72 13.35 19.54
CA GLU A 43 0.37 14.73 19.16
C GLU A 43 1.37 15.40 18.19
N ASP A 44 2.63 14.95 18.16
CA ASP A 44 3.69 15.50 17.31
C ASP A 44 4.14 14.46 16.26
N TRP A 45 4.47 14.90 15.04
CA TRP A 45 4.90 14.05 13.91
C TRP A 45 6.26 13.35 14.09
N GLY A 46 7.04 13.72 15.11
CA GLY A 46 8.33 13.09 15.39
C GLY A 46 9.41 13.44 14.36
N ASP A 47 10.28 12.46 14.10
CA ASP A 47 11.41 12.62 13.18
C ASP A 47 11.02 12.18 11.75
N ASP A 48 11.58 12.86 10.75
CA ASP A 48 11.46 12.46 9.35
C ASP A 48 12.14 11.10 9.12
N LEU A 49 11.38 10.19 8.53
CA LEU A 49 11.80 8.81 8.24
C LEU A 49 12.61 8.70 6.94
N LEU A 50 12.66 9.75 6.09
CA LEU A 50 13.60 9.82 4.95
C LEU A 50 15.01 10.24 5.41
N GLY A 51 15.10 11.02 6.48
CA GLY A 51 16.37 11.43 7.08
C GLY A 51 17.04 12.56 6.31
N ASP A 52 18.20 12.29 5.70
CA ASP A 52 18.89 13.28 4.84
C ASP A 52 18.53 13.11 3.35
N ASP A 53 17.76 12.07 3.01
CA ASP A 53 17.36 11.75 1.66
C ASP A 53 16.07 12.48 1.26
N THR A 54 15.87 12.64 -0.05
CA THR A 54 14.59 13.01 -0.62
C THR A 54 14.20 11.97 -1.66
N LEU A 55 12.91 11.85 -1.93
CA LEU A 55 12.35 10.91 -2.88
C LEU A 55 11.90 11.66 -4.14
N PRO A 56 12.69 11.66 -5.24
CA PRO A 56 12.25 12.19 -6.53
C PRO A 56 10.98 11.50 -7.05
N PRO A 57 10.29 12.07 -8.05
CA PRO A 57 9.23 11.40 -8.77
C PRO A 57 9.63 10.00 -9.25
N THR A 58 8.72 9.04 -9.15
CA THR A 58 8.86 7.62 -9.55
C THR A 58 9.96 6.84 -8.80
N SER A 59 10.28 7.25 -7.58
CA SER A 59 11.31 6.61 -6.75
C SER A 59 10.73 6.04 -5.46
N ALA A 60 11.48 5.14 -4.82
CA ALA A 60 11.08 4.44 -3.62
C ALA A 60 12.23 4.37 -2.60
N LEU A 61 11.90 4.37 -1.31
CA LEU A 61 12.83 4.17 -0.20
C LEU A 61 12.25 3.18 0.81
N GLU A 62 13.07 2.27 1.32
CA GLU A 62 12.65 1.34 2.37
C GLU A 62 12.62 2.05 3.73
N ILE A 63 11.49 1.92 4.43
CA ILE A 63 11.25 2.40 5.78
C ILE A 63 11.17 1.22 6.73
N THR A 64 11.76 1.38 7.91
CA THR A 64 11.68 0.42 9.01
C THR A 64 11.02 1.07 10.21
N LEU A 65 9.97 0.43 10.73
CA LEU A 65 9.35 0.79 12.00
C LEU A 65 9.74 -0.25 13.05
N ASP A 66 10.45 0.22 14.07
CA ASP A 66 10.82 -0.58 15.23
C ASP A 66 9.71 -0.51 16.29
N SER A 67 9.30 -1.68 16.80
CA SER A 67 8.35 -1.80 17.91
C SER A 67 7.02 -1.05 17.70
N PRO A 68 6.25 -1.42 16.66
CA PRO A 68 4.95 -0.80 16.43
C PRO A 68 3.98 -1.01 17.61
N PRO A 69 3.01 -0.10 17.81
CA PRO A 69 1.98 -0.25 18.84
C PRO A 69 1.10 -1.48 18.55
N ALA A 70 0.38 -1.95 19.58
CA ALA A 70 -0.38 -3.20 19.50
C ALA A 70 -1.50 -3.20 18.45
N ASP A 71 -2.10 -2.05 18.16
CA ASP A 71 -3.10 -1.86 17.09
C ASP A 71 -2.48 -1.53 15.73
N CYS A 72 -1.20 -1.15 15.71
CA CYS A 72 -0.42 -0.75 14.56
C CYS A 72 -1.07 0.31 13.66
N LEU A 73 -1.85 1.19 14.28
CA LEU A 73 -2.45 2.33 13.60
C LEU A 73 -1.52 3.53 13.69
N TYR A 74 -1.24 4.11 12.53
CA TYR A 74 -0.37 5.26 12.36
C TYR A 74 -1.09 6.36 11.60
N ASP A 75 -0.80 7.60 11.97
CA ASP A 75 -1.01 8.75 11.13
C ASP A 75 0.24 8.95 10.27
N VAL A 76 0.04 9.28 9.00
CA VAL A 76 1.09 9.44 7.99
C VAL A 76 1.03 10.85 7.43
N LEU A 77 2.19 11.48 7.26
CA LEU A 77 2.34 12.78 6.63
C LEU A 77 3.47 12.74 5.60
N GLY A 78 3.19 13.19 4.38
CA GLY A 78 4.21 13.46 3.36
C GLY A 78 4.27 14.94 3.03
N ILE A 79 5.47 15.53 3.02
CA ILE A 79 5.70 16.92 2.62
C ILE A 79 6.43 16.95 1.28
N PHE A 80 5.92 17.72 0.33
CA PHE A 80 6.36 17.79 -1.05
C PHE A 80 6.93 19.17 -1.41
N GLY A 81 7.67 19.21 -2.52
CA GLY A 81 7.97 20.47 -3.21
C GLY A 81 9.06 21.29 -2.53
N ASP A 82 8.85 22.59 -2.37
CA ASP A 82 9.83 23.55 -1.79
C ASP A 82 9.43 23.99 -0.35
N GLY A 83 8.51 23.30 0.33
CA GLY A 83 8.20 23.53 1.75
C GLY A 83 6.81 23.09 2.23
N ASP A 84 6.53 23.32 3.51
CA ASP A 84 5.40 22.82 4.34
C ASP A 84 3.96 23.13 3.85
N ASP A 85 3.79 23.83 2.73
CA ASP A 85 2.48 24.20 2.20
C ASP A 85 1.91 23.15 1.22
N ASP A 86 2.71 22.17 0.79
CA ASP A 86 2.34 21.08 -0.10
C ASP A 86 2.50 19.74 0.63
N TYR A 87 1.41 19.21 1.19
CA TYR A 87 1.45 18.02 2.03
C TYR A 87 0.20 17.16 1.90
N VAL A 88 0.36 15.87 2.22
CA VAL A 88 -0.71 14.88 2.32
C VAL A 88 -0.68 14.26 3.70
N GLU A 89 -1.85 14.24 4.36
CA GLU A 89 -2.05 13.57 5.65
C GLU A 89 -3.06 12.44 5.50
N GLU A 90 -2.75 11.29 6.07
CA GLU A 90 -3.67 10.15 6.18
C GLU A 90 -3.67 9.64 7.62
N TYR A 91 -4.87 9.45 8.17
CA TYR A 91 -5.04 9.14 9.59
C TYR A 91 -5.49 7.69 9.80
N GLY A 92 -4.88 6.99 10.76
CA GLY A 92 -5.26 5.62 11.14
C GLY A 92 -4.92 4.53 10.12
N VAL A 93 -3.82 4.68 9.39
CA VAL A 93 -3.28 3.68 8.46
C VAL A 93 -2.68 2.50 9.23
N ASN A 94 -3.02 1.27 8.84
CA ASN A 94 -2.39 0.07 9.42
C ASN A 94 -1.07 -0.26 8.69
N LEU A 95 0.04 0.32 9.14
CA LEU A 95 1.34 0.13 8.50
C LEU A 95 1.92 -1.29 8.70
N CYS A 96 1.50 -2.03 9.75
CA CYS A 96 1.93 -3.42 9.92
C CYS A 96 1.42 -4.33 8.80
N ALA A 97 0.28 -4.00 8.20
CA ALA A 97 -0.24 -4.73 7.06
C ALA A 97 0.67 -4.59 5.82
N LEU A 98 1.57 -3.60 5.81
CA LEU A 98 2.48 -3.31 4.70
C LEU A 98 3.84 -3.99 4.84
N HIS A 99 4.06 -4.90 5.82
CA HIS A 99 5.35 -5.59 5.94
C HIS A 99 5.71 -6.33 4.64
N GLY A 100 6.83 -5.94 4.01
CA GLY A 100 7.30 -6.43 2.71
C GLY A 100 6.58 -5.81 1.50
N GLY A 101 5.69 -4.85 1.72
CA GLY A 101 4.91 -4.13 0.71
C GLY A 101 5.30 -2.65 0.61
N THR A 102 4.33 -1.82 0.18
CA THR A 102 4.56 -0.40 -0.15
C THR A 102 3.45 0.49 0.40
N TYR A 103 3.80 1.68 0.88
CA TYR A 103 2.94 2.86 1.01
C TYR A 103 3.27 3.85 -0.11
N ALA A 104 2.29 4.32 -0.88
CA ALA A 104 2.56 5.13 -2.06
C ALA A 104 1.78 6.45 -2.04
N PHE A 105 2.46 7.54 -2.38
CA PHE A 105 1.85 8.84 -2.59
C PHE A 105 1.54 9.06 -4.07
N PHE A 106 0.40 9.69 -4.33
CA PHE A 106 -0.11 10.00 -5.66
C PHE A 106 -0.54 11.46 -5.71
N ASP A 107 -0.41 12.11 -6.87
CA ASP A 107 -0.86 13.49 -7.03
C ASP A 107 -2.37 13.62 -6.85
N GLU A 108 -2.86 14.81 -6.48
CA GLU A 108 -4.31 15.10 -6.40
C GLU A 108 -5.06 14.82 -7.71
N ASN A 109 -4.32 14.86 -8.81
CA ASN A 109 -4.84 14.45 -10.09
C ASN A 109 -4.85 12.92 -10.13
N ASP A 110 -3.73 12.23 -9.90
CA ASP A 110 -3.62 10.78 -10.00
C ASP A 110 -4.70 10.03 -9.20
N HIS A 111 -5.52 9.28 -9.93
CA HIS A 111 -6.58 8.50 -9.33
C HIS A 111 -6.02 7.15 -8.90
N VAL A 112 -6.23 6.80 -7.63
CA VAL A 112 -5.93 5.48 -7.09
C VAL A 112 -7.18 4.62 -7.24
N PHE A 113 -7.02 3.46 -7.87
CA PHE A 113 -8.10 2.54 -8.13
C PHE A 113 -7.86 1.20 -7.43
N ARG A 114 -8.87 0.68 -6.72
CA ARG A 114 -8.75 -0.59 -6.01
C ARG A 114 -9.17 -1.78 -6.87
N VAL A 115 -8.32 -2.79 -6.96
CA VAL A 115 -8.60 -4.09 -7.59
C VAL A 115 -8.70 -5.16 -6.52
N ASN A 116 -9.90 -5.71 -6.31
CA ASN A 116 -10.14 -6.80 -5.38
C ASN A 116 -10.22 -8.13 -6.14
N ASN A 117 -9.39 -9.10 -5.75
CA ASN A 117 -9.52 -10.47 -6.22
C ASN A 117 -10.34 -11.28 -5.20
N GLN A 118 -11.65 -11.34 -5.37
CA GLN A 118 -12.54 -12.18 -4.57
C GLN A 118 -12.86 -13.53 -5.25
N THR A 119 -12.11 -13.89 -6.29
CA THR A 119 -12.17 -15.21 -6.91
C THR A 119 -11.42 -16.24 -6.07
N GLU A 120 -11.60 -17.52 -6.35
CA GLU A 120 -10.77 -18.61 -5.79
C GLU A 120 -9.42 -18.79 -6.52
N ILE A 121 -9.10 -17.94 -7.51
CA ILE A 121 -7.97 -18.13 -8.42
C ILE A 121 -7.00 -16.95 -8.35
N ALA A 122 -5.70 -17.25 -8.33
CA ALA A 122 -4.67 -16.22 -8.31
C ALA A 122 -4.66 -15.41 -9.61
N MET A 123 -4.67 -14.08 -9.51
CA MET A 123 -4.55 -13.18 -10.65
C MET A 123 -3.06 -12.97 -10.96
N ILE A 124 -2.63 -13.49 -12.11
CA ILE A 124 -1.23 -13.50 -12.56
C ILE A 124 -0.91 -12.39 -13.58
N GLY A 125 -1.93 -11.66 -14.01
CA GLY A 125 -1.75 -10.52 -14.89
C GLY A 125 -2.88 -9.52 -14.74
N PHE A 126 -2.50 -8.26 -14.73
CA PHE A 126 -3.46 -7.17 -14.74
C PHE A 126 -2.97 -6.07 -15.69
N TYR A 127 -3.90 -5.58 -16.50
CA TYR A 127 -3.68 -4.61 -17.55
C TYR A 127 -4.76 -3.55 -17.49
N PHE A 128 -4.41 -2.34 -17.85
CA PHE A 128 -5.37 -1.27 -18.05
C PHE A 128 -4.97 -0.41 -19.24
N THR A 129 -5.96 0.17 -19.89
CA THR A 129 -5.78 1.15 -20.97
C THR A 129 -6.90 2.16 -20.87
N PRO A 130 -6.68 3.43 -21.25
CA PRO A 130 -7.80 4.34 -21.40
C PRO A 130 -8.83 3.74 -22.38
N ALA A 131 -10.12 3.91 -22.11
CA ALA A 131 -11.20 3.33 -22.91
C ALA A 131 -11.25 3.87 -24.35
N SER A 132 -10.46 4.92 -24.63
CA SER A 132 -10.25 5.49 -25.96
C SER A 132 -9.17 4.76 -26.77
N SER A 133 -8.43 3.84 -26.15
CA SER A 133 -7.28 3.11 -26.69
C SER A 133 -7.55 1.60 -26.77
N GLU A 134 -7.13 0.98 -27.87
CA GLU A 134 -7.25 -0.49 -28.08
C GLU A 134 -5.98 -1.25 -27.65
N ASP A 135 -4.95 -0.54 -27.16
CA ASP A 135 -3.65 -1.10 -26.80
C ASP A 135 -3.52 -1.31 -25.28
N TRP A 136 -3.60 -2.57 -24.83
CA TRP A 136 -3.60 -2.98 -23.41
C TRP A 136 -2.32 -2.69 -22.59
N GLY A 137 -1.29 -2.09 -23.17
CA GLY A 137 -0.08 -1.72 -22.42
C GLY A 137 0.69 -2.89 -21.78
N LEU A 138 1.35 -2.61 -20.65
CA LEU A 138 2.18 -3.57 -19.91
C LEU A 138 1.36 -4.33 -18.84
N ASN A 139 1.77 -5.57 -18.56
CA ASN A 139 1.27 -6.29 -17.40
C ASN A 139 1.90 -5.71 -16.13
N LEU A 140 1.08 -5.15 -15.24
CA LEU A 140 1.53 -4.52 -14.01
C LEU A 140 2.14 -5.53 -13.03
N PHE A 141 1.47 -6.66 -12.84
CA PHE A 141 1.87 -7.68 -11.87
C PHE A 141 3.16 -8.41 -12.29
N LYS A 142 3.41 -8.53 -13.59
CA LYS A 142 4.62 -9.17 -14.10
C LYS A 142 5.88 -8.32 -13.95
N GLN A 143 5.77 -7.01 -13.82
CA GLN A 143 6.93 -6.13 -13.62
C GLN A 143 7.48 -6.21 -12.21
N SER A 144 6.60 -6.31 -11.20
CA SER A 144 6.98 -6.48 -9.80
C SER A 144 7.19 -7.95 -9.40
N GLY A 145 6.78 -8.90 -10.24
CA GLY A 145 6.72 -10.32 -9.87
C GLY A 145 5.59 -10.63 -8.88
N TYR A 146 4.70 -9.67 -8.69
CA TYR A 146 3.54 -9.75 -7.81
C TYR A 146 2.45 -10.64 -8.43
N VAL A 147 1.70 -11.33 -7.59
CA VAL A 147 0.53 -12.15 -7.98
C VAL A 147 -0.52 -11.89 -6.93
N LEU A 148 -1.66 -11.34 -7.34
CA LEU A 148 -2.74 -10.98 -6.43
C LEU A 148 -3.54 -12.25 -6.08
N GLN A 149 -3.42 -12.72 -4.84
CA GLN A 149 -4.03 -13.98 -4.39
C GLN A 149 -5.55 -13.85 -4.18
N PRO A 150 -6.26 -14.98 -4.09
CA PRO A 150 -7.64 -15.01 -3.62
C PRO A 150 -7.82 -14.29 -2.28
N GLY A 151 -8.79 -13.36 -2.23
CA GLY A 151 -9.11 -12.53 -1.07
C GLY A 151 -8.22 -11.31 -0.87
N GLU A 152 -7.22 -11.08 -1.73
CA GLU A 152 -6.36 -9.89 -1.66
C GLU A 152 -6.91 -8.75 -2.52
N PHE A 153 -6.40 -7.54 -2.25
CA PHE A 153 -6.61 -6.37 -3.09
C PHE A 153 -5.29 -5.67 -3.39
N ALA A 154 -5.26 -4.93 -4.50
CA ALA A 154 -4.17 -4.04 -4.88
C ALA A 154 -4.73 -2.68 -5.26
N ASP A 155 -4.05 -1.62 -4.83
CA ASP A 155 -4.36 -0.24 -5.22
C ASP A 155 -3.40 0.17 -6.34
N LEU A 156 -3.96 0.66 -7.45
CA LEU A 156 -3.21 0.95 -8.67
C LEU A 156 -3.36 2.43 -9.04
N PRO A 157 -2.24 3.14 -9.29
CA PRO A 157 -2.33 4.45 -9.92
C PRO A 157 -2.80 4.33 -11.36
N VAL A 158 -3.75 5.18 -11.73
CA VAL A 158 -4.10 5.39 -13.13
C VAL A 158 -3.92 6.87 -13.48
N ASN A 159 -3.56 7.12 -14.74
CA ASN A 159 -3.38 8.48 -15.22
C ASN A 159 -4.71 9.23 -15.17
N SER A 160 -4.71 10.31 -14.45
CA SER A 160 -5.90 11.09 -14.10
C SER A 160 -6.40 12.08 -15.14
N SER A 161 -5.66 12.27 -16.22
CA SER A 161 -6.13 13.11 -17.33
C SER A 161 -7.26 12.46 -18.13
N GLU A 162 -7.50 11.17 -17.92
CA GLU A 162 -8.61 10.40 -18.47
C GLU A 162 -9.41 9.74 -17.34
N CYS A 163 -10.72 9.63 -17.52
CA CYS A 163 -11.61 9.07 -16.49
C CYS A 163 -12.11 7.67 -16.84
N ALA A 164 -12.25 7.35 -18.12
CA ALA A 164 -12.77 6.05 -18.55
C ALA A 164 -11.62 5.11 -18.88
N TYR A 165 -11.58 3.96 -18.22
CA TYR A 165 -10.56 2.94 -18.39
C TYR A 165 -11.18 1.57 -18.65
N ASP A 166 -10.53 0.81 -19.51
CA ASP A 166 -10.77 -0.61 -19.69
C ASP A 166 -9.70 -1.39 -18.92
N PHE A 167 -10.15 -2.38 -18.14
CA PHE A 167 -9.33 -3.24 -17.32
C PHE A 167 -9.40 -4.67 -17.81
N ARG A 168 -8.30 -5.40 -17.62
CA ARG A 168 -8.22 -6.82 -17.96
C ARG A 168 -7.44 -7.58 -16.89
N ALA A 169 -8.11 -8.54 -16.27
CA ALA A 169 -7.50 -9.52 -15.39
C ALA A 169 -7.19 -10.82 -16.15
N VAL A 170 -6.06 -11.44 -15.83
CA VAL A 170 -5.67 -12.77 -16.32
C VAL A 170 -5.37 -13.64 -15.11
N PHE A 171 -6.09 -14.75 -15.01
CA PHE A 171 -6.01 -15.67 -13.88
C PHE A 171 -5.08 -16.85 -14.17
N ALA A 172 -4.64 -17.53 -13.11
CA ALA A 172 -3.64 -18.59 -13.17
C ALA A 172 -4.08 -19.83 -13.98
N ASP A 173 -5.38 -20.04 -14.09
CA ASP A 173 -6.02 -21.09 -14.90
C ASP A 173 -6.16 -20.72 -16.38
N GLY A 174 -5.92 -19.46 -16.74
CA GLY A 174 -6.01 -18.92 -18.09
C GLY A 174 -7.29 -18.15 -18.37
N ASP A 175 -8.19 -18.01 -17.39
CA ASP A 175 -9.39 -17.21 -17.52
C ASP A 175 -9.06 -15.72 -17.58
N ILE A 176 -9.95 -14.97 -18.24
CA ILE A 176 -9.76 -13.56 -18.56
C ILE A 176 -11.08 -12.84 -18.36
N ASP A 177 -11.07 -11.83 -17.49
CA ASP A 177 -12.18 -10.92 -17.28
C ASP A 177 -11.78 -9.51 -17.68
N GLU A 178 -12.70 -8.83 -18.37
CA GLU A 178 -12.53 -7.46 -18.86
C GLU A 178 -13.71 -6.60 -18.37
N GLU A 179 -13.42 -5.41 -17.88
CA GLU A 179 -14.43 -4.49 -17.32
C GLU A 179 -14.06 -3.04 -17.62
N SER A 180 -15.07 -2.19 -17.80
CA SER A 180 -14.87 -0.76 -18.05
C SER A 180 -15.29 0.05 -16.83
N VAL A 181 -14.35 0.81 -16.25
CA VAL A 181 -14.63 1.60 -15.03
C VAL A 181 -14.30 3.06 -15.25
N ASN A 182 -15.14 3.93 -14.67
CA ASN A 182 -14.86 5.34 -14.58
C ASN A 182 -14.12 5.62 -13.26
N VAL A 183 -12.82 5.91 -13.35
CA VAL A 183 -11.92 6.09 -12.20
C VAL A 183 -12.02 7.46 -11.55
N CYS A 184 -12.83 8.36 -12.11
CA CYS A 184 -13.13 9.67 -11.53
C CYS A 184 -14.40 9.67 -10.67
N ASP A 185 -15.14 8.55 -10.61
CA ASP A 185 -16.28 8.41 -9.71
C ASP A 185 -15.79 8.20 -8.26
N GLU A 186 -16.64 8.49 -7.26
CA GLU A 186 -16.24 8.40 -5.84
C GLU A 186 -15.84 6.95 -5.48
N ALA A 187 -14.62 6.78 -4.93
CA ALA A 187 -14.05 5.50 -4.48
C ALA A 187 -14.11 4.38 -5.53
N PRO A 188 -13.40 4.53 -6.66
CA PRO A 188 -13.51 3.59 -7.76
C PRO A 188 -12.82 2.28 -7.36
N GLU A 189 -13.58 1.18 -7.38
CA GLU A 189 -13.09 -0.17 -7.16
C GLU A 189 -13.65 -1.16 -8.19
N ILE A 190 -12.88 -2.19 -8.51
CA ILE A 190 -13.37 -3.39 -9.21
C ILE A 190 -13.23 -4.58 -8.27
N THR A 191 -14.23 -5.45 -8.30
CA THR A 191 -14.19 -6.72 -7.60
C THR A 191 -14.42 -7.83 -8.61
N PHE A 192 -13.40 -8.67 -8.79
CA PHE A 192 -13.53 -9.91 -9.55
C PHE A 192 -14.04 -10.99 -8.60
N VAL A 193 -15.15 -11.61 -8.94
CA VAL A 193 -15.80 -12.68 -8.17
C VAL A 193 -15.98 -13.88 -9.08
N ASP A 194 -15.97 -15.09 -8.52
CA ASP A 194 -16.30 -16.28 -9.29
C ASP A 194 -17.74 -16.17 -9.81
N VAL A 195 -17.93 -16.37 -11.11
CA VAL A 195 -19.27 -16.47 -11.70
C VAL A 195 -19.92 -17.78 -11.25
N GLU A 196 -20.94 -17.69 -10.39
CA GLU A 196 -21.79 -18.84 -10.07
C GLU A 196 -22.55 -19.27 -11.33
N GLU A 197 -22.31 -20.50 -11.83
CA GLU A 197 -23.03 -21.11 -12.96
C GLU A 197 -24.52 -21.36 -12.68
#